data_AF-A0AAV2PMQ8-F1
#
_entry.id   AF-A0AAV2PMQ8-F1
#
_cell.length_a   1.000
_cell.length_b   1.000
_cell.length_c   1.000
_cell.angle_alpha   90.00
_cell.angle_beta   90.00
_cell.angle_gamma   90.00
#
_symmetry.space_group_name_H-M   'P 1'
#
loop_
_entity.id
_entity.type
_entity.pdbx_description
1 polymer ?
#
loop_
_entity_poly.entity_id
_entity_poly.type
_entity_poly.pdbx_seq_one_letter_code
_entity_poly.pdbx_strand_id
1 'polypeptide(L)'
;ESTMAPQETVSEQANTGKAPRRKIRLSVNGKYYYVGSDIPPWTTLVDFIREQVQLSGTKYLCREGGCGSCTLVATIPDLESEGGSKTISVKACQSLVYNCAGWSIETIENLGNRRIGYHSLQKALTGFYGTQCGYCSPGMVMTMYGELKSSGALTSEQVENALDGNLCRCTGYRPILDAFKSLAVDAPEHLKNKLTDIEDAYKVKCPNSGELCKGSCSKKETNGYNHSDNGCSSFGNEPSDDLEVKADDVTWYRPATLNGVYKILKQLDSKYKTRIVVGNTGQG
;
A
#
# COMPACT_ATOMS: atom_id res chain seq x y z
N GLU A 1 -67.16 1.50 35.66
CA GLU A 1 -65.75 1.85 35.91
C GLU A 1 -64.88 0.97 35.05
N SER A 2 -64.08 1.62 34.21
CA SER A 2 -63.14 1.03 33.26
C SER A 2 -61.77 1.01 33.92
N THR A 3 -61.13 -0.15 34.02
CA THR A 3 -59.72 -0.24 34.38
C THR A 3 -58.97 -1.05 33.32
N MET A 4 -58.15 -0.32 32.57
CA MET A 4 -57.19 -0.76 31.57
C MET A 4 -56.11 -1.65 32.21
N ALA A 5 -55.79 -2.75 31.54
CA ALA A 5 -54.49 -3.42 31.68
C ALA A 5 -53.64 -3.06 30.44
N PRO A 6 -52.36 -2.69 30.60
CA PRO A 6 -51.54 -2.23 29.49
C PRO A 6 -51.12 -3.41 28.59
N GLN A 7 -51.26 -3.22 27.29
CA GLN A 7 -50.71 -4.11 26.28
C GLN A 7 -49.19 -4.02 26.31
N GLU A 8 -48.52 -5.15 26.55
CA GLU A 8 -47.08 -5.29 26.32
C GLU A 8 -46.79 -5.10 24.84
N THR A 9 -46.14 -3.98 24.51
CA THR A 9 -45.49 -3.76 23.23
C THR A 9 -44.29 -4.69 23.15
N VAL A 10 -44.43 -5.81 22.45
CA VAL A 10 -43.30 -6.60 21.97
C VAL A 10 -42.59 -5.75 20.92
N SER A 11 -41.52 -5.07 21.34
CA SER A 11 -40.67 -4.32 20.43
C SER A 11 -39.95 -5.29 19.50
N GLU A 12 -40.22 -5.04 18.23
CA GLU A 12 -39.72 -5.65 17.01
C GLU A 12 -38.19 -5.88 17.05
N GLN A 13 -37.78 -7.15 17.02
CA GLN A 13 -36.39 -7.55 16.87
C GLN A 13 -35.87 -7.05 15.51
N ALA A 14 -34.75 -6.31 15.54
CA ALA A 14 -34.03 -5.89 14.35
C ALA A 14 -33.54 -7.10 13.54
N ASN A 15 -34.34 -7.51 12.55
CA ASN A 15 -33.96 -8.44 11.51
C ASN A 15 -33.11 -7.69 10.46
N THR A 16 -31.78 -7.67 10.62
CA THR A 16 -30.87 -7.24 9.54
C THR A 16 -30.45 -8.43 8.67
N GLY A 17 -31.44 -9.14 8.11
CA GLY A 17 -31.25 -10.19 7.11
C GLY A 17 -30.89 -9.63 5.74
N LYS A 18 -29.74 -8.96 5.60
CA LYS A 18 -29.22 -8.53 4.31
C LYS A 18 -28.45 -9.68 3.65
N ALA A 19 -28.80 -10.03 2.42
CA ALA A 19 -28.12 -11.08 1.66
C ALA A 19 -26.62 -10.74 1.48
N PRO A 20 -25.71 -11.75 1.54
CA PRO A 20 -24.28 -11.50 1.45
C PRO A 20 -23.91 -10.92 0.09
N ARG A 21 -22.94 -10.02 0.08
CA ARG A 21 -22.39 -9.45 -1.16
C ARG A 21 -21.67 -10.53 -1.94
N ARG A 22 -21.71 -10.41 -3.29
CA ARG A 22 -21.03 -11.33 -4.22
C ARG A 22 -19.80 -10.72 -4.91
N LYS A 23 -19.49 -9.47 -4.59
CA LYS A 23 -18.31 -8.76 -5.09
C LYS A 23 -17.71 -7.92 -3.98
N ILE A 24 -16.39 -7.85 -3.93
CA ILE A 24 -15.68 -6.85 -3.12
C ILE A 24 -15.35 -5.64 -3.96
N ARG A 25 -15.08 -4.52 -3.29
CA ARG A 25 -14.52 -3.31 -3.91
C ARG A 25 -13.19 -3.00 -3.26
N LEU A 26 -12.22 -2.56 -4.05
CA LEU A 26 -10.99 -1.92 -3.59
C LEU A 26 -10.67 -0.73 -4.51
N SER A 27 -9.82 0.18 -4.07
CA SER A 27 -9.25 1.19 -4.97
C SER A 27 -7.77 0.90 -5.23
N VAL A 28 -7.31 1.17 -6.45
CA VAL A 28 -5.90 1.13 -6.84
C VAL A 28 -5.57 2.46 -7.50
N ASN A 29 -4.65 3.22 -6.92
CA ASN A 29 -4.27 4.57 -7.34
C ASN A 29 -5.49 5.50 -7.53
N GLY A 30 -6.42 5.47 -6.56
CA GLY A 30 -7.65 6.27 -6.58
C GLY A 30 -8.77 5.76 -7.51
N LYS A 31 -8.53 4.75 -8.35
CA LYS A 31 -9.56 4.14 -9.21
C LYS A 31 -10.17 2.91 -8.54
N TYR A 32 -11.50 2.83 -8.52
CA TYR A 32 -12.22 1.69 -7.96
C TYR A 32 -12.24 0.47 -8.89
N TYR A 33 -12.10 -0.71 -8.30
CA TYR A 33 -12.21 -2.02 -8.93
C TYR A 33 -13.17 -2.90 -8.15
N TYR A 34 -13.91 -3.74 -8.86
CA TYR A 34 -14.88 -4.68 -8.30
C TYR A 34 -14.47 -6.10 -8.65
N VAL A 35 -14.27 -6.94 -7.64
CA VAL A 35 -13.80 -8.33 -7.81
C VAL A 35 -14.94 -9.26 -7.41
N GLY A 36 -15.39 -10.08 -8.37
CA GLY A 36 -16.47 -11.06 -8.19
C GLY A 36 -16.03 -12.46 -8.56
N SER A 37 -17.00 -13.36 -8.72
CA SER A 37 -16.81 -14.79 -9.00
C SER A 37 -15.99 -15.11 -10.26
N ASP A 38 -15.77 -14.14 -11.14
CA ASP A 38 -14.89 -14.24 -12.31
C ASP A 38 -13.39 -14.28 -11.95
N ILE A 39 -13.02 -13.91 -10.72
CA ILE A 39 -11.64 -13.96 -10.22
C ILE A 39 -11.50 -15.08 -9.19
N PRO A 40 -10.55 -16.02 -9.37
CA PRO A 40 -10.36 -17.12 -8.43
C PRO A 40 -10.03 -16.66 -7.00
N PRO A 41 -10.52 -17.31 -5.93
CA PRO A 41 -10.31 -16.87 -4.54
C PRO A 41 -8.87 -16.85 -4.06
N TRP A 42 -8.01 -17.66 -4.67
CA TRP A 42 -6.57 -17.71 -4.41
C TRP A 42 -5.76 -16.67 -5.18
N THR A 43 -6.41 -15.79 -5.96
CA THR A 43 -5.72 -14.73 -6.70
C THR A 43 -5.02 -13.78 -5.73
N THR A 44 -3.69 -13.70 -5.85
CA THR A 44 -2.89 -12.78 -5.05
C THR A 44 -3.11 -11.34 -5.51
N LEU A 45 -2.88 -10.37 -4.61
CA LEU A 45 -3.01 -8.96 -4.92
C LEU A 45 -2.01 -8.53 -6.00
N VAL A 46 -0.80 -9.12 -6.02
CA VAL A 46 0.18 -8.82 -7.07
C VAL A 46 -0.27 -9.33 -8.44
N ASP A 47 -0.89 -10.51 -8.52
CA ASP A 47 -1.40 -11.05 -9.78
C ASP A 47 -2.59 -10.22 -10.27
N PHE A 48 -3.51 -9.86 -9.36
CA PHE A 48 -4.62 -8.96 -9.68
C PHE A 48 -4.14 -7.61 -10.25
N ILE A 49 -3.18 -6.96 -9.60
CA ILE A 49 -2.66 -5.65 -10.02
C ILE A 49 -1.98 -5.73 -11.40
N ARG A 50 -1.25 -6.81 -11.66
CA ARG A 50 -0.49 -6.94 -12.90
C ARG A 50 -1.32 -7.41 -14.09
N GLU A 51 -2.25 -8.32 -13.86
CA GLU A 51 -3.01 -8.98 -14.93
C GLU A 51 -4.35 -8.31 -15.18
N GLN A 52 -5.08 -7.94 -14.12
CA GLN A 52 -6.40 -7.34 -14.23
C GLN A 52 -6.32 -5.81 -14.31
N VAL A 53 -5.51 -5.20 -13.44
CA VAL A 53 -5.33 -3.73 -13.40
C VAL A 53 -4.29 -3.25 -14.41
N GLN A 54 -3.42 -4.14 -14.89
CA GLN A 54 -2.36 -3.87 -15.88
C GLN A 54 -1.29 -2.86 -15.41
N LEU A 55 -1.06 -2.77 -14.10
CA LEU A 55 0.02 -2.00 -13.49
C LEU A 55 1.21 -2.93 -13.20
N SER A 56 2.25 -2.81 -14.02
CA SER A 56 3.37 -3.76 -14.04
C SER A 56 4.60 -3.31 -13.25
N GLY A 57 4.55 -2.12 -12.63
CA GLY A 57 5.62 -1.54 -11.83
C GLY A 57 5.93 -2.39 -10.61
N THR A 58 4.90 -2.84 -9.88
CA THR A 58 5.03 -3.82 -8.80
C THR A 58 5.49 -5.16 -9.37
N LYS A 59 6.57 -5.71 -8.80
CA LYS A 59 7.19 -6.95 -9.26
C LYS A 59 6.86 -8.10 -8.32
N TYR A 60 7.00 -9.34 -8.78
CA TYR A 60 7.03 -10.52 -7.92
C TYR A 60 8.28 -11.33 -8.24
N LEU A 61 8.84 -12.01 -7.25
CA LEU A 61 10.00 -12.90 -7.43
C LEU A 61 9.84 -14.16 -6.58
N CYS A 62 10.08 -14.06 -5.26
CA CYS A 62 10.06 -15.22 -4.36
C CYS A 62 8.64 -15.78 -4.09
N ARG A 63 7.60 -14.96 -4.24
CA ARG A 63 6.19 -15.25 -3.88
C ARG A 63 5.91 -15.65 -2.42
N GLU A 64 6.92 -15.81 -1.58
CA GLU A 64 6.83 -16.15 -0.15
C GLU A 64 6.99 -14.96 0.81
N GLY A 65 7.02 -13.72 0.28
CA GLY A 65 7.13 -12.49 1.08
C GLY A 65 8.54 -12.05 1.47
N GLY A 66 9.57 -12.90 1.28
CA GLY A 66 10.95 -12.59 1.72
C GLY A 66 11.69 -11.51 0.92
N CYS A 67 11.42 -11.34 -0.38
CA CYS A 67 12.23 -10.45 -1.23
C CYS A 67 11.81 -8.97 -1.24
N GLY A 68 10.58 -8.64 -0.79
CA GLY A 68 10.05 -7.27 -0.82
C GLY A 68 9.83 -6.62 -2.19
N SER A 69 10.07 -7.31 -3.31
CA SER A 69 9.87 -6.72 -4.65
C SER A 69 8.39 -6.42 -4.98
N CYS A 70 7.47 -7.05 -4.24
CA CYS A 70 6.02 -6.88 -4.37
C CYS A 70 5.43 -5.91 -3.32
N THR A 71 6.25 -5.10 -2.64
CA THR A 71 5.74 -4.14 -1.66
C THR A 71 4.82 -3.12 -2.33
N LEU A 72 3.66 -2.90 -1.73
CA LEU A 72 2.71 -1.84 -2.00
C LEU A 72 2.38 -1.10 -0.71
N VAL A 73 1.74 0.05 -0.81
CA VAL A 73 1.17 0.75 0.35
C VAL A 73 -0.35 0.63 0.30
N ALA A 74 -0.95 0.27 1.43
CA ALA A 74 -2.39 0.14 1.58
C ALA A 74 -2.86 0.97 2.76
N THR A 75 -3.88 1.80 2.54
CA THR A 75 -4.67 2.36 3.64
C THR A 75 -5.87 1.44 3.87
N ILE A 76 -5.98 0.95 5.10
CA ILE A 76 -6.97 -0.04 5.53
C ILE A 76 -7.79 0.51 6.70
N PRO A 77 -9.03 0.02 6.92
CA PRO A 77 -9.78 0.32 8.13
C PRO A 77 -8.97 -0.05 9.37
N ASP A 78 -8.89 0.86 10.33
CA ASP A 78 -8.29 0.55 11.61
C ASP A 78 -9.36 0.01 12.55
N LEU A 79 -9.15 -1.22 13.03
CA LEU A 79 -10.11 -1.90 13.91
C LEU A 79 -9.95 -1.45 15.37
N GLU A 80 -8.84 -0.79 15.70
CA GLU A 80 -8.54 -0.32 17.05
C GLU A 80 -9.03 1.11 17.30
N SER A 81 -9.26 1.89 16.24
CA SER A 81 -9.78 3.25 16.32
C SER A 81 -11.14 3.37 15.61
N GLU A 82 -12.15 3.85 16.33
CA GLU A 82 -13.52 3.95 15.81
C GLU A 82 -13.57 4.93 14.64
N GLY A 83 -13.86 4.42 13.44
CA GLY A 83 -13.86 5.21 12.19
C GLY A 83 -12.48 5.61 11.68
N GLY A 84 -11.40 5.06 12.25
CA GLY A 84 -10.04 5.33 11.84
C GLY A 84 -9.59 4.51 10.63
N SER A 85 -8.49 4.94 10.05
CA SER A 85 -7.78 4.20 8.99
C SER A 85 -6.30 4.22 9.30
N LYS A 86 -5.60 3.15 8.91
CA LYS A 86 -4.14 3.05 9.05
C LYS A 86 -3.49 2.73 7.73
N THR A 87 -2.32 3.30 7.51
CA THR A 87 -1.49 3.03 6.34
C THR A 87 -0.46 1.97 6.69
N ILE A 88 -0.36 0.93 5.87
CA ILE A 88 0.58 -0.17 6.05
C ILE A 88 1.28 -0.52 4.74
N SER A 89 2.52 -0.97 4.83
CA SER A 89 3.23 -1.63 3.73
C SER A 89 2.81 -3.09 3.65
N VAL A 90 2.44 -3.57 2.45
CA VAL A 90 1.96 -4.94 2.24
C VAL A 90 2.78 -5.70 1.22
N LYS A 91 3.10 -6.97 1.49
CA LYS A 91 3.72 -7.88 0.52
C LYS A 91 2.61 -8.47 -0.36
N ALA A 92 2.40 -7.88 -1.53
CA ALA A 92 1.25 -8.18 -2.38
C ALA A 92 1.16 -9.63 -2.88
N CYS A 93 2.27 -10.39 -2.88
CA CYS A 93 2.24 -11.81 -3.23
C CYS A 93 1.64 -12.70 -2.13
N GLN A 94 1.55 -12.21 -0.89
CA GLN A 94 0.97 -12.95 0.23
C GLN A 94 -0.45 -12.48 0.54
N SER A 95 -0.86 -11.28 0.12
CA SER A 95 -2.24 -10.81 0.26
C SER A 95 -3.14 -11.39 -0.84
N LEU A 96 -4.24 -12.04 -0.47
CA LEU A 96 -5.28 -12.45 -1.42
C LEU A 96 -6.19 -11.25 -1.74
N VAL A 97 -6.58 -11.09 -3.01
CA VAL A 97 -7.38 -9.92 -3.45
C VAL A 97 -8.69 -9.79 -2.67
N TYR A 98 -9.33 -10.91 -2.32
CA TYR A 98 -10.56 -10.94 -1.52
C TYR A 98 -10.40 -10.44 -0.08
N ASN A 99 -9.17 -10.46 0.47
CA ASN A 99 -8.87 -9.84 1.78
C ASN A 99 -8.86 -8.31 1.69
N CYS A 100 -8.65 -7.75 0.50
CA CYS A 100 -8.47 -6.33 0.28
C CYS A 100 -9.78 -5.56 0.10
N ALA A 101 -10.93 -6.14 0.49
CA ALA A 101 -12.20 -5.43 0.47
C ALA A 101 -12.13 -4.14 1.31
N GLY A 102 -12.47 -3.01 0.69
CA GLY A 102 -12.40 -1.67 1.27
C GLY A 102 -10.99 -1.07 1.35
N TRP A 103 -9.94 -1.75 0.87
CA TRP A 103 -8.58 -1.21 0.92
C TRP A 103 -8.37 -0.15 -0.16
N SER A 104 -7.56 0.85 0.16
CA SER A 104 -7.02 1.81 -0.81
C SER A 104 -5.55 1.52 -1.07
N ILE A 105 -5.26 0.99 -2.26
CA ILE A 105 -3.93 0.56 -2.67
C ILE A 105 -3.22 1.64 -3.48
N GLU A 106 -1.96 1.88 -3.14
CA GLU A 106 -1.04 2.71 -3.90
C GLU A 106 0.13 1.88 -4.41
N THR A 107 0.41 2.04 -5.70
CA THR A 107 1.48 1.37 -6.43
C THR A 107 2.59 2.36 -6.78
N ILE A 108 3.74 1.85 -7.25
CA ILE A 108 4.88 2.70 -7.65
C ILE A 108 4.52 3.70 -8.75
N GLU A 109 3.55 3.35 -9.61
CA GLU A 109 3.06 4.20 -10.69
C GLU A 109 2.33 5.45 -10.17
N ASN A 110 1.76 5.40 -8.96
CA ASN A 110 1.04 6.52 -8.33
C ASN A 110 1.99 7.61 -7.85
N LEU A 111 3.17 7.21 -7.36
CA LEU A 111 4.14 8.13 -6.74
C LEU A 111 4.72 9.11 -7.75
N GLY A 112 4.96 8.64 -8.97
CA GLY A 112 5.59 9.46 -9.99
C GLY A 112 6.02 8.65 -11.20
N ASN A 113 6.04 9.32 -12.36
CA ASN A 113 6.42 8.74 -13.63
C ASN A 113 6.87 9.84 -14.61
N ARG A 114 7.28 9.43 -15.82
CA ARG A 114 7.78 10.36 -16.86
C ARG A 114 6.80 11.46 -17.28
N ARG A 115 5.50 11.31 -17.01
CA ARG A 115 4.46 12.26 -17.42
C ARG A 115 4.18 13.32 -16.36
N ILE A 116 4.17 12.94 -15.08
CA ILE A 116 3.80 13.82 -13.96
C ILE A 116 4.99 14.26 -13.09
N GLY A 117 6.19 13.73 -13.38
CA GLY A 117 7.37 13.92 -12.55
C GLY A 117 7.58 12.75 -11.58
N TYR A 118 8.81 12.60 -11.11
CA TYR A 118 9.21 11.55 -10.18
C TYR A 118 9.16 12.04 -8.72
N HIS A 119 8.72 11.16 -7.82
CA HIS A 119 8.73 11.39 -6.38
C HIS A 119 10.16 11.56 -5.84
N SER A 120 10.35 12.27 -4.73
CA SER A 120 11.66 12.47 -4.09
C SER A 120 12.38 11.15 -3.81
N LEU A 121 11.67 10.14 -3.31
CA LEU A 121 12.19 8.78 -3.13
C LEU A 121 12.71 8.14 -4.43
N GLN A 122 11.98 8.30 -5.54
CA GLN A 122 12.39 7.76 -6.84
C GLN A 122 13.65 8.49 -7.33
N LYS A 123 13.67 9.83 -7.23
CA LYS A 123 14.80 10.67 -7.60
C LYS A 123 16.05 10.33 -6.78
N ALA A 124 15.90 10.22 -5.47
CA ALA A 124 17.00 9.91 -4.55
C ALA A 124 17.62 8.54 -4.89
N LEU A 125 16.79 7.50 -5.05
CA LEU A 125 17.28 6.16 -5.40
C LEU A 125 18.08 6.17 -6.71
N THR A 126 17.62 6.91 -7.71
CA THR A 126 18.35 7.03 -8.99
C THR A 126 19.61 7.89 -8.89
N GLY A 127 19.55 9.04 -8.21
CA GLY A 127 20.66 9.99 -8.14
C GLY A 127 21.84 9.50 -7.30
N PHE A 128 21.60 8.58 -6.37
CA PHE A 128 22.66 7.88 -5.62
C PHE A 128 23.15 6.59 -6.29
N TYR A 129 22.74 6.30 -7.54
CA TYR A 129 23.07 5.06 -8.24
C TYR A 129 22.58 3.81 -7.49
N GLY A 130 21.48 3.93 -6.74
CA GLY A 130 20.84 2.85 -5.99
C GLY A 130 20.07 1.86 -6.87
N THR A 131 20.23 1.92 -8.18
CA THR A 131 19.59 1.02 -9.15
C THR A 131 20.60 0.51 -10.17
N GLN A 132 20.61 -0.81 -10.40
CA GLN A 132 21.31 -1.45 -11.51
C GLN A 132 20.30 -2.18 -12.42
N CYS A 133 19.95 -3.45 -12.11
CA CYS A 133 18.96 -4.19 -12.90
C CYS A 133 17.53 -3.63 -12.77
N GLY A 134 17.25 -2.85 -11.72
CA GLY A 134 15.97 -2.18 -11.51
C GLY A 134 14.82 -3.04 -10.98
N TYR A 135 14.99 -4.36 -10.85
CA TYR A 135 13.88 -5.25 -10.48
C TYR A 135 13.37 -5.01 -9.05
N CYS A 136 14.27 -4.79 -8.09
CA CYS A 136 13.91 -4.53 -6.69
C CYS A 136 13.53 -3.06 -6.43
N SER A 137 13.87 -2.14 -7.32
CA SER A 137 13.75 -0.68 -7.09
C SER A 137 12.31 -0.24 -6.74
N PRO A 138 11.24 -0.74 -7.41
CA PRO A 138 9.87 -0.42 -7.02
C PRO A 138 9.56 -0.80 -5.57
N GLY A 139 9.95 -2.00 -5.14
CA GLY A 139 9.72 -2.47 -3.78
C GLY A 139 10.46 -1.63 -2.75
N MET A 140 11.70 -1.24 -3.03
CA MET A 140 12.51 -0.35 -2.16
C MET A 140 11.82 1.01 -1.96
N VAL A 141 11.37 1.63 -3.06
CA VAL A 141 10.67 2.92 -3.01
C VAL A 141 9.34 2.80 -2.26
N MET A 142 8.55 1.77 -2.53
CA MET A 142 7.24 1.61 -1.88
C MET A 142 7.37 1.31 -0.39
N THR A 143 8.39 0.56 0.04
CA THR A 143 8.69 0.37 1.47
C THR A 143 8.95 1.71 2.15
N MET A 144 9.87 2.54 1.62
CA MET A 144 10.17 3.86 2.20
C MET A 144 8.98 4.82 2.16
N TYR A 145 8.18 4.75 1.09
CA TYR A 145 6.96 5.54 0.98
C TYR A 145 5.95 5.19 2.07
N GLY A 146 5.76 3.90 2.36
CA GLY A 146 4.88 3.44 3.43
C GLY A 146 5.33 3.93 4.80
N GLU A 147 6.62 3.81 5.10
CA GLU A 147 7.20 4.29 6.36
C GLU A 147 7.03 5.82 6.54
N LEU A 148 7.35 6.61 5.50
CA LEU A 148 7.14 8.06 5.54
C LEU A 148 5.66 8.43 5.71
N LYS A 149 4.76 7.69 5.07
CA LYS A 149 3.32 7.95 5.19
C LYS A 149 2.76 7.59 6.57
N SER A 150 3.36 6.59 7.23
CA SER A 150 2.95 6.15 8.58
C SER A 150 3.57 7.02 9.69
N SER A 151 4.86 7.35 9.58
CA SER A 151 5.64 7.99 10.65
C SER A 151 5.97 9.46 10.39
N GLY A 152 5.72 9.96 9.18
CA GLY A 152 6.04 11.32 8.75
C GLY A 152 7.51 11.48 8.38
N ALA A 153 8.39 11.54 9.37
CA ALA A 153 9.82 11.71 9.17
C ALA A 153 10.59 10.50 9.74
N LEU A 154 11.68 10.11 9.08
CA LEU A 154 12.46 8.92 9.43
C LEU A 154 13.87 9.27 9.88
N THR A 155 14.41 8.52 10.83
CA THR A 155 15.83 8.49 11.16
C THR A 155 16.59 7.53 10.24
N SER A 156 17.91 7.65 10.20
CA SER A 156 18.78 6.77 9.40
C SER A 156 18.68 5.32 9.85
N GLU A 157 18.49 5.08 11.15
CA GLU A 157 18.25 3.74 11.72
C GLU A 157 16.90 3.16 11.26
N GLN A 158 15.83 3.97 11.27
CA GLN A 158 14.52 3.54 10.77
C GLN A 158 14.56 3.19 9.28
N VAL A 159 15.34 3.92 8.49
CA VAL A 159 15.57 3.60 7.07
C VAL A 159 16.21 2.22 6.89
N GLU A 160 17.21 1.88 7.71
CA GLU A 160 17.85 0.56 7.66
C GLU A 160 16.85 -0.55 8.03
N ASN A 161 16.22 -0.43 9.20
CA ASN A 161 15.28 -1.43 9.72
C ASN A 161 14.13 -1.70 8.75
N ALA A 162 13.59 -0.65 8.12
CA ALA A 162 12.49 -0.81 7.18
C ALA A 162 12.88 -1.59 5.91
N LEU A 163 14.16 -1.59 5.52
CA LEU A 163 14.64 -2.27 4.31
C LEU A 163 15.09 -3.72 4.55
N ASP A 164 15.08 -4.22 5.79
CA ASP A 164 15.41 -5.61 6.11
C ASP A 164 14.57 -6.62 5.32
N GLY A 165 13.32 -6.27 5.02
CA GLY A 165 12.39 -7.08 4.23
C GLY A 165 12.51 -6.92 2.71
N ASN A 166 13.59 -6.30 2.20
CA ASN A 166 13.77 -5.99 0.80
C ASN A 166 15.14 -6.46 0.28
N LEU A 167 15.14 -7.39 -0.69
CA LEU A 167 16.37 -7.97 -1.22
C LEU A 167 16.85 -7.29 -2.50
N CYS A 168 18.16 -7.02 -2.57
CA CYS A 168 18.85 -6.59 -3.78
C CYS A 168 20.09 -7.44 -4.03
N ARG A 169 20.23 -7.97 -5.25
CA ARG A 169 21.39 -8.79 -5.63
C ARG A 169 22.51 -8.00 -6.32
N CYS A 170 22.25 -6.79 -6.80
CA CYS A 170 23.15 -6.08 -7.71
C CYS A 170 23.94 -4.96 -7.02
N THR A 171 23.30 -4.15 -6.17
CA THR A 171 23.86 -2.87 -5.70
C THR A 171 24.78 -2.98 -4.50
N GLY A 172 24.73 -4.11 -3.77
CA GLY A 172 25.40 -4.23 -2.47
C GLY A 172 24.83 -3.32 -1.37
N TYR A 173 23.59 -2.85 -1.54
CA TYR A 173 22.79 -2.01 -0.63
C TYR A 173 23.32 -0.62 -0.30
N ARG A 174 24.64 -0.40 -0.22
CA ARG A 174 25.24 0.90 0.13
C ARG A 174 24.63 2.09 -0.63
N PRO A 175 24.50 2.10 -1.97
CA PRO A 175 23.90 3.24 -2.66
C PRO A 175 22.39 3.38 -2.43
N ILE A 176 21.70 2.31 -2.06
CA ILE A 176 20.27 2.35 -1.68
C ILE A 176 20.11 3.01 -0.31
N LEU A 177 20.93 2.59 0.66
CA LEU A 177 20.93 3.14 2.00
C LEU A 177 21.36 4.60 1.99
N ASP A 178 22.44 4.95 1.28
CA ASP A 178 22.88 6.35 1.10
C ASP A 178 21.73 7.20 0.52
N ALA A 179 20.97 6.68 -0.45
CA ALA A 179 19.86 7.38 -1.08
C ALA A 179 18.77 7.74 -0.08
N PHE A 180 18.27 6.78 0.69
CA PHE A 180 17.14 7.01 1.58
C PHE A 180 17.56 7.69 2.88
N LYS A 181 18.76 7.41 3.39
CA LYS A 181 19.33 8.14 4.54
C LYS A 181 19.56 9.62 4.22
N SER A 182 19.78 9.99 2.95
CA SER A 182 19.86 11.41 2.58
C SER A 182 18.56 12.20 2.83
N LEU A 183 17.43 11.49 2.95
CA LEU A 183 16.11 12.05 3.23
C LEU A 183 15.72 11.94 4.71
N ALA A 184 16.57 11.33 5.55
CA ALA A 184 16.34 11.18 6.98
C ALA A 184 16.53 12.50 7.74
N VAL A 185 15.89 12.64 8.90
CA VAL A 185 16.00 13.84 9.75
C VAL A 185 17.41 14.05 10.32
N ASP A 186 18.12 12.95 10.53
CA ASP A 186 19.49 12.89 11.05
C ASP A 186 20.53 12.66 9.93
N ALA A 187 20.14 12.90 8.67
CA ALA A 187 20.99 12.67 7.51
C ALA A 187 22.36 13.37 7.65
N PRO A 188 23.48 12.64 7.48
CA PRO A 188 24.80 13.24 7.57
C PRO A 188 25.06 14.20 6.41
N GLU A 189 25.78 15.28 6.68
CA GLU A 189 25.96 16.41 5.76
C GLU A 189 26.55 16.01 4.40
N HIS A 190 27.45 15.03 4.39
CA HIS A 190 28.05 14.54 3.14
C HIS A 190 27.05 13.82 2.21
N LEU A 191 25.94 13.27 2.73
CA LEU A 191 24.88 12.68 1.91
C LEU A 191 23.94 13.75 1.38
N LYS A 192 23.60 14.77 2.19
CA LYS A 192 22.78 15.91 1.75
C LYS A 192 23.40 16.62 0.56
N ASN A 193 24.72 16.79 0.58
CA ASN A 193 25.47 17.49 -0.47
C ASN A 193 25.75 16.63 -1.73
N LYS A 194 25.45 15.33 -1.71
CA LYS A 194 25.75 14.42 -2.84
C LYS A 194 24.73 14.49 -3.97
N LEU A 195 23.48 14.87 -3.67
CA LEU A 195 22.43 15.15 -4.64
C LEU A 195 22.35 16.67 -4.90
N THR A 196 23.29 17.21 -5.67
CA THR A 196 22.98 18.47 -6.35
C THR A 196 22.35 18.11 -7.68
N ASP A 197 21.09 18.49 -7.90
CA ASP A 197 20.48 18.39 -9.23
C ASP A 197 21.38 19.13 -10.23
N ILE A 198 21.57 18.60 -11.44
CA ILE A 198 22.35 19.31 -12.47
C ILE A 198 21.75 20.68 -12.75
N GLU A 199 20.43 20.79 -12.64
CA GLU A 199 19.73 22.07 -12.75
C GLU A 199 19.97 22.98 -11.55
N ASP A 200 20.41 22.45 -10.40
CA ASP A 200 20.82 23.24 -9.23
C ASP A 200 22.33 23.41 -9.12
N ALA A 201 23.12 22.81 -10.02
CA ALA A 201 24.58 22.90 -10.02
C ALA A 201 25.08 24.35 -10.15
N TYR A 202 24.30 25.24 -10.75
CA TYR A 202 24.63 26.67 -10.81
C TYR A 202 24.61 27.37 -9.44
N LYS A 203 23.93 26.79 -8.44
CA LYS A 203 23.87 27.30 -7.06
C LYS A 203 25.05 26.84 -6.21
N VAL A 204 25.82 25.85 -6.67
CA VAL A 204 26.98 25.33 -5.97
C VAL A 204 28.20 26.19 -6.30
N LYS A 205 28.93 26.64 -5.26
CA LYS A 205 30.19 27.35 -5.43
C LYS A 205 31.24 26.38 -5.94
N CYS A 206 31.95 26.76 -6.99
CA CYS A 206 33.02 25.95 -7.57
C CYS A 206 34.11 25.68 -6.51
N PRO A 207 34.50 24.41 -6.25
CA PRO A 207 35.52 24.09 -5.25
C PRO A 207 36.89 24.72 -5.53
N ASN A 208 37.17 25.04 -6.81
CA ASN A 208 38.43 25.64 -7.24
C ASN A 208 38.44 27.17 -7.18
N SER A 209 37.29 27.82 -7.36
CA SER A 209 37.23 29.30 -7.43
C SER A 209 36.44 29.95 -6.29
N GLY A 210 35.65 29.19 -5.53
CA GLY A 210 34.78 29.70 -4.47
C GLY A 210 33.62 30.57 -4.95
N GLU A 211 33.50 30.82 -6.25
CA GLU A 211 32.45 31.63 -6.87
C GLU A 211 31.29 30.76 -7.40
N LEU A 212 30.10 31.36 -7.45
CA LEU A 212 28.94 30.77 -8.13
C LEU A 212 29.17 30.76 -9.65
N CYS A 213 28.65 29.75 -10.32
CA CYS A 213 28.72 29.65 -11.78
C CYS A 213 28.00 30.85 -12.42
N LYS A 214 28.71 31.68 -13.20
CA LYS A 214 28.16 32.90 -13.86
C LYS A 214 27.19 32.61 -15.01
N GLY A 215 26.91 31.32 -15.27
CA GLY A 215 25.84 30.76 -16.10
C GLY A 215 25.31 31.67 -17.22
N SER A 216 25.90 31.60 -18.41
CA SER A 216 25.29 32.12 -19.65
C SER A 216 24.38 31.07 -20.31
N CYS A 217 23.58 30.35 -19.52
CA CYS A 217 22.62 29.37 -20.04
C CYS A 217 21.20 29.88 -19.84
N SER A 218 20.51 30.10 -20.94
CA SER A 218 19.15 30.65 -21.01
C SER A 218 18.14 29.73 -20.30
N LYS A 219 17.65 30.13 -19.12
CA LYS A 219 16.62 29.37 -18.39
C LYS A 219 15.24 29.51 -19.04
N LYS A 220 14.49 28.40 -19.09
CA LYS A 220 13.03 28.41 -18.94
C LYS A 220 12.70 28.06 -17.49
N GLU A 221 11.75 28.78 -16.91
CA GLU A 221 11.31 28.65 -15.52
C GLU A 221 10.82 27.23 -15.21
N THR A 222 11.18 26.70 -14.03
CA THR A 222 10.53 25.54 -13.44
C THR A 222 9.91 25.92 -12.10
N ASN A 223 8.59 25.72 -12.03
CA ASN A 223 7.75 25.94 -10.86
C ASN A 223 8.23 25.13 -9.65
N GLY A 224 8.33 25.81 -8.51
CA GLY A 224 8.52 25.17 -7.21
C GLY A 224 7.33 24.27 -6.88
N TYR A 225 7.62 23.03 -6.49
CA TYR A 225 6.63 22.09 -6.01
C TYR A 225 6.34 22.36 -4.53
N ASN A 226 5.13 22.85 -4.24
CA ASN A 226 4.59 22.94 -2.90
C ASN A 226 4.16 21.55 -2.42
N HIS A 227 4.67 21.15 -1.26
CA HIS A 227 4.15 20.03 -0.48
C HIS A 227 2.81 20.44 0.14
N SER A 228 1.69 20.21 -0.53
CA SER A 228 0.36 20.27 0.10
C SER A 228 -0.69 19.55 -0.73
N ASP A 229 -0.57 18.24 -0.91
CA ASP A 229 -1.69 17.41 -1.35
C ASP A 229 -1.85 16.24 -0.38
N ASN A 230 -2.31 16.54 0.83
CA ASN A 230 -3.03 15.56 1.64
C ASN A 230 -4.40 15.35 0.97
N GLY A 231 -4.40 14.57 -0.11
CA GLY A 231 -5.59 14.02 -0.72
C GLY A 231 -6.24 13.01 0.22
N CYS A 232 -6.86 13.51 1.30
CA CYS A 232 -7.74 12.74 2.13
C CYS A 232 -9.06 12.60 1.38
N SER A 233 -9.10 11.66 0.42
CA SER A 233 -10.36 11.23 -0.18
C SER A 233 -11.16 10.55 0.92
N SER A 234 -12.27 11.17 1.31
CA SER A 234 -13.20 10.68 2.30
C SER A 234 -13.49 9.20 2.03
N PHE A 235 -13.08 8.34 2.96
CA PHE A 235 -13.40 6.92 2.92
C PHE A 235 -14.91 6.78 2.99
N GLY A 236 -15.53 6.39 1.87
CA GLY A 236 -16.89 5.91 1.92
C GLY A 236 -16.87 4.60 2.69
N ASN A 237 -17.29 4.63 3.95
CA ASN A 237 -17.45 3.45 4.81
C ASN A 237 -18.12 2.34 4.00
N GLU A 238 -17.38 1.29 3.63
CA GLU A 238 -18.04 0.09 3.17
C GLU A 238 -18.80 -0.49 4.36
N PRO A 239 -20.09 -0.77 4.21
CA PRO A 239 -20.83 -1.48 5.24
C PRO A 239 -20.11 -2.77 5.57
N SER A 240 -20.02 -3.08 6.87
CA SER A 240 -19.58 -4.36 7.39
C SER A 240 -20.62 -5.45 7.07
N ASP A 241 -20.94 -5.62 5.79
CA ASP A 241 -21.86 -6.64 5.31
C ASP A 241 -21.07 -7.95 5.13
N ASP A 242 -21.71 -9.09 5.40
CA ASP A 242 -21.15 -10.40 5.09
C ASP A 242 -20.93 -10.53 3.57
N LEU A 243 -19.82 -11.20 3.19
CA LEU A 243 -19.49 -11.49 1.79
C LEU A 243 -19.43 -13.01 1.59
N GLU A 244 -20.04 -13.46 0.50
CA GLU A 244 -19.96 -14.84 0.02
C GLU A 244 -19.69 -14.83 -1.49
N VAL A 245 -18.53 -15.32 -1.88
CA VAL A 245 -18.14 -15.43 -3.30
C VAL A 245 -17.82 -16.88 -3.60
N LYS A 246 -18.59 -17.45 -4.53
CA LYS A 246 -18.34 -18.79 -5.06
C LYS A 246 -17.63 -18.66 -6.39
N ALA A 247 -16.42 -19.22 -6.48
CA ALA A 247 -15.63 -19.26 -7.69
C ALA A 247 -15.01 -20.67 -7.81
N ASP A 248 -15.33 -21.33 -8.91
CA ASP A 248 -15.04 -22.75 -9.15
C ASP A 248 -15.55 -23.66 -8.00
N ASP A 249 -14.65 -24.44 -7.41
CA ASP A 249 -14.88 -25.36 -6.31
C ASP A 249 -14.64 -24.72 -4.92
N VAL A 250 -14.22 -23.45 -4.88
CA VAL A 250 -13.92 -22.72 -3.65
C VAL A 250 -15.00 -21.69 -3.35
N THR A 251 -15.43 -21.64 -2.10
CA THR A 251 -16.30 -20.57 -1.60
C THR A 251 -15.55 -19.72 -0.60
N TRP A 252 -15.46 -18.43 -0.88
CA TRP A 252 -14.84 -17.43 -0.04
C TRP A 252 -15.90 -16.75 0.83
N TYR A 253 -15.72 -16.83 2.14
CA TYR A 253 -16.55 -16.14 3.12
C TYR A 253 -15.75 -15.03 3.82
N ARG A 254 -16.36 -13.85 3.96
CA ARG A 254 -15.86 -12.79 4.85
C ARG A 254 -17.02 -12.35 5.75
N PRO A 255 -17.21 -13.00 6.90
CA PRO A 255 -18.19 -12.55 7.88
C PRO A 255 -17.73 -11.25 8.53
N ALA A 256 -18.65 -10.33 8.74
CA ALA A 256 -18.40 -9.07 9.42
C ALA A 256 -18.55 -9.16 10.94
N THR A 257 -19.18 -10.22 11.44
CA THR A 257 -19.44 -10.42 12.87
C THR A 257 -18.96 -11.77 13.36
N LEU A 258 -18.63 -11.86 14.65
CA LEU A 258 -18.27 -13.13 15.29
C LEU A 258 -19.40 -14.17 15.18
N ASN A 259 -20.65 -13.73 15.28
CA ASN A 259 -21.82 -14.60 15.05
C ASN A 259 -21.90 -15.10 13.61
N GLY A 260 -21.53 -14.28 12.62
CA GLY A 260 -21.39 -14.69 11.22
C GLY A 260 -20.35 -15.79 11.05
N VAL A 261 -19.18 -15.66 11.70
CA VAL A 261 -18.13 -16.70 11.72
C VAL A 261 -18.70 -18.02 12.26
N TYR A 262 -19.34 -18.01 13.42
CA TYR A 262 -19.92 -19.22 14.01
C TYR A 262 -21.03 -19.83 13.16
N LYS A 263 -21.86 -19.02 12.49
CA LYS A 263 -22.88 -19.51 11.56
C LYS A 263 -22.24 -20.27 10.39
N ILE A 264 -21.20 -19.70 9.77
CA ILE A 264 -20.47 -20.34 8.67
C ILE A 264 -19.83 -21.64 9.15
N LEU A 265 -19.13 -21.62 10.28
CA LEU A 265 -18.48 -22.82 10.83
C LEU A 265 -19.48 -23.94 11.18
N LYS A 266 -20.71 -23.62 11.59
CA LYS A 266 -21.77 -24.61 11.83
C LYS A 266 -22.36 -25.19 10.54
N GLN A 267 -22.36 -24.43 9.44
CA GLN A 267 -22.86 -24.89 8.14
C GLN A 267 -21.83 -25.77 7.42
N LEU A 268 -20.55 -25.53 7.65
CA LEU A 268 -19.45 -26.31 7.10
C LEU A 268 -19.33 -27.65 7.85
N ASP A 269 -20.01 -28.68 7.34
CA ASP A 269 -19.85 -30.06 7.81
C ASP A 269 -18.39 -30.54 7.64
N SER A 270 -18.00 -31.58 8.38
CA SER A 270 -16.71 -32.29 8.36
C SER A 270 -16.22 -32.72 6.97
N LYS A 271 -17.09 -32.66 5.96
CA LYS A 271 -16.83 -32.98 4.56
C LYS A 271 -15.98 -31.93 3.82
N TYR A 272 -15.96 -30.67 4.27
CA TYR A 272 -15.23 -29.59 3.61
C TYR A 272 -13.91 -29.27 4.32
N LYS A 273 -12.81 -29.21 3.56
CA LYS A 273 -11.55 -28.65 4.05
C LYS A 273 -11.70 -27.14 4.19
N THR A 274 -11.89 -26.66 5.42
CA THR A 274 -12.06 -25.24 5.73
C THR A 274 -10.72 -24.62 6.13
N ARG A 275 -10.42 -23.43 5.62
CA ARG A 275 -9.23 -22.65 5.98
C ARG A 275 -9.63 -21.26 6.43
N ILE A 276 -9.18 -20.86 7.61
CA ILE A 276 -9.27 -19.47 8.08
C ILE A 276 -8.07 -18.71 7.55
N VAL A 277 -8.30 -17.59 6.87
CA VAL A 277 -7.24 -16.74 6.31
C VAL A 277 -7.29 -15.37 6.98
N VAL A 278 -6.15 -14.94 7.53
CA VAL A 278 -5.96 -13.57 8.06
C VAL A 278 -4.85 -12.88 7.27
N GLY A 279 -3.60 -12.94 7.74
CA GLY A 279 -2.44 -12.37 7.04
C GLY A 279 -1.90 -13.23 5.89
N ASN A 280 -2.30 -14.51 5.84
CA ASN A 280 -1.89 -15.49 4.83
C ASN A 280 -0.38 -15.79 4.74
N THR A 281 0.42 -15.44 5.76
CA THR A 281 1.89 -15.53 5.76
C THR A 281 2.48 -16.87 6.22
N GLY A 282 1.67 -17.79 6.75
CA GLY A 282 2.14 -19.10 7.27
C GLY A 282 1.84 -20.30 6.38
N GLN A 283 0.96 -20.15 5.40
CA GLN A 283 0.48 -21.24 4.51
C GLN A 283 0.25 -20.72 3.07
N GLY A 284 0.82 -19.56 2.76
CA GLY A 284 0.67 -18.87 1.47
C GLY A 284 1.59 -19.39 0.39
#